data_AF-A0A354Z9U4-F1
#
_entry.id   AF-A0A354Z9U4-F1
#
_cell.length_a   1.000
_cell.length_b   1.000
_cell.length_c   1.000
_cell.angle_alpha   90.00
_cell.angle_beta   90.00
_cell.angle_gamma   90.00
#
_symmetry.space_group_name_H-M   'P 1'
#
loop_
_entity.id
_entity.type
_entity.pdbx_description
1 polymer ?
#
loop_
_entity_poly.entity_id
_entity_poly.type
_entity_poly.pdbx_seq_one_letter_code
_entity_poly.pdbx_strand_id
1 'polypeptide(L)' 'MKLISHSFRNGGPLPAEFAAGRRDGDSVGFGTNRNPHLAWREIPAAT' A
#
# COMPACT_ATOMS: atom_id res chain seq x y z
N MET A 1 14.28 0.34 -13.38
CA MET A 1 13.38 -0.36 -12.44
C MET A 1 12.04 0.34 -12.38
N LYS A 2 10.94 -0.42 -12.40
CA LYS A 2 9.57 0.05 -12.22
C LYS A 2 8.87 -0.77 -11.13
N LEU A 3 8.15 -0.10 -10.24
CA LEU A 3 7.32 -0.69 -9.19
C LEU A 3 5.84 -0.45 -9.52
N ILE A 4 5.02 -1.48 -9.39
CA ILE A 4 3.57 -1.43 -9.62
C ILE A 4 2.80 -2.09 -8.47
N SER A 5 1.56 -1.66 -8.28
CA SER A 5 0.62 -2.25 -7.32
C SER A 5 -0.76 -2.37 -7.95
N HIS A 6 -1.45 -3.48 -7.71
CA HIS A 6 -2.89 -3.61 -7.97
C HIS A 6 -3.74 -3.14 -6.78
N SER A 7 -3.10 -2.84 -5.65
CA SER A 7 -3.75 -2.44 -4.40
C SER A 7 -4.00 -0.93 -4.32
N PHE A 8 -3.13 -0.09 -4.91
CA PHE A 8 -3.28 1.36 -4.87
C PHE A 8 -2.51 2.04 -6.01
N ARG A 9 -2.80 3.34 -6.23
CA ARG A 9 -2.11 4.16 -7.24
C ARG A 9 -1.01 5.00 -6.59
N ASN A 10 0.06 5.25 -7.34
CA ASN A 10 1.12 6.15 -6.88
C ASN A 10 0.57 7.56 -6.62
N GLY A 11 0.89 8.14 -5.46
CA GLY A 11 0.38 9.43 -5.00
C GLY A 11 -1.10 9.44 -4.57
N GLY A 12 -1.79 8.30 -4.63
CA GLY A 12 -3.17 8.17 -4.18
C GLY A 12 -3.28 7.88 -2.67
N PRO A 13 -4.49 8.01 -2.10
CA PRO A 13 -4.75 7.59 -0.73
C PRO A 13 -4.55 6.09 -0.54
N LEU A 14 -4.05 5.69 0.62
CA LEU A 14 -3.87 4.29 1.00
C LEU A 14 -5.24 3.70 1.40
N PRO A 15 -5.69 2.58 0.79
CA PRO A 15 -6.89 1.87 1.24
C PRO A 15 -6.78 1.42 2.70
N ALA A 16 -7.89 1.50 3.44
CA ALA A 16 -7.91 1.23 4.88
C ALA A 16 -7.47 -0.20 5.26
N GLU A 17 -7.59 -1.17 4.33
CA GLU A 17 -7.15 -2.55 4.55
C GLU A 17 -5.62 -2.68 4.73
N PHE A 18 -4.86 -1.76 4.13
CA PHE A 18 -3.40 -1.74 4.21
C PHE A 18 -2.89 -0.77 5.28
N ALA A 19 -3.79 0.00 5.90
CA ALA A 19 -3.44 0.93 6.96
C ALA A 19 -3.43 0.23 8.33
N ALA A 20 -2.48 0.61 9.18
CA ALA A 20 -2.46 0.19 10.59
C ALA A 20 -3.57 0.86 11.41
N GLY A 21 -4.01 2.06 11.00
CA GLY A 21 -5.09 2.81 11.62
C GLY A 21 -6.13 3.23 10.60
N ARG A 22 -7.40 3.22 10.99
CA ARG A 22 -8.51 3.70 10.17
C ARG A 22 -9.40 4.64 10.97
N ARG A 23 -10.08 5.56 10.27
CA ARG A 23 -11.12 6.40 10.88
C ARG A 23 -12.24 5.53 11.42
N ASP A 24 -12.67 5.85 12.63
CA ASP A 24 -13.83 5.24 13.30
C ASP A 24 -14.67 6.38 13.89
N GLY A 25 -15.57 6.91 13.06
CA GLY A 25 -16.25 8.18 13.32
C GLY A 25 -15.25 9.33 13.50
N ASP A 26 -15.38 10.05 14.63
CA ASP A 26 -14.49 11.15 15.02
C ASP A 26 -13.16 10.68 15.64
N SER A 27 -13.00 9.36 15.86
CA SER A 27 -11.81 8.75 16.46
C SER A 27 -10.98 7.99 15.41
N VAL A 28 -9.84 7.43 15.86
CA VAL A 28 -8.99 6.54 15.06
C VAL A 28 -8.90 5.20 15.77
N GLY A 29 -9.20 4.12 15.05
CA GLY A 29 -9.08 2.74 15.52
C GLY A 29 -8.05 1.96 14.71
N PHE A 30 -7.86 0.69 15.06
CA PHE A 30 -6.94 -0.20 14.33
C PHE A 30 -7.53 -0.66 12.99
N GLY A 31 -6.67 -0.65 11.97
CA GLY A 31 -6.91 -1.26 10.66
C GLY A 31 -6.34 -2.67 10.59
N THR A 32 -6.61 -3.36 9.49
CA THR A 32 -6.16 -4.75 9.29
C THR A 32 -4.66 -4.87 9.04
N ASN A 33 -3.99 -3.75 8.72
CA ASN A 33 -2.54 -3.67 8.56
C ASN A 33 -1.96 -4.75 7.63
N ARG A 34 -2.64 -5.01 6.50
CA ARG A 34 -2.17 -5.97 5.50
C ARG A 34 -1.10 -5.34 4.63
N ASN A 35 -0.18 -6.15 4.12
CA ASN A 35 0.75 -5.67 3.11
C ASN A 35 0.05 -5.61 1.75
N PRO A 36 0.17 -4.50 1.00
CA PRO A 36 -0.41 -4.41 -0.34
C PRO A 36 0.37 -5.27 -1.33
N HIS A 37 -0.27 -5.57 -2.47
CA HIS A 37 0.43 -6.16 -3.60
C HIS A 37 1.53 -5.22 -4.08
N LEU A 38 2.73 -5.76 -4.30
CA LEU A 38 3.84 -5.06 -4.93
C LEU A 38 4.48 -5.99 -5.95
N ALA A 39 4.73 -5.48 -7.16
CA ALA A 39 5.50 -6.19 -8.18
C ALA A 39 6.46 -5.22 -8.86
N TRP A 40 7.61 -5.71 -9.29
CA TRP A 40 8.63 -4.89 -9.94
C TRP A 40 9.14 -5.53 -11.23
N ARG A 41 9.64 -4.69 -12.13
CA ARG A 41 10.29 -5.09 -13.39
C ARG A 41 11.41 -4.14 -13.77
N GLU A 42 12.15 -4.48 -14.83
CA GLU A 42 13.26 -3.67 -15.34
C GLU A 42 14.34 -3.46 -14.25
N ILE A 43 14.65 -4.52 -13.50
CA ILE A 43 15.67 -4.53 -12.44
C ILE A 43 17.08 -4.37 -13.05
N PRO A 44 17.98 -3.59 -12.40
CA PRO A 44 19.36 -3.47 -12.86
C PRO A 44 20.07 -4.81 -12.97
N ALA A 45 21.07 -4.91 -13.85
CA ALA A 45 21.95 -6.07 -13.87
C ALA A 45 22.66 -6.22 -12.51
N ALA A 46 22.83 -7.47 -12.06
CA ALA A 46 23.40 -7.81 -10.75
C ALA A 46 22.58 -7.33 -9.53
N THR A 47 21.26 -7.16 -9.68
CA THR A 47 20.31 -7.01 -8.56
C THR A 47 19.92 -8.35 -7.98
#